data_AF-A0A2K9E0G7-F1
#
_entry.id   AF-A0A2K9E0G7-F1
#
_cell.length_a   1.000
_cell.length_b   1.000
_cell.length_c   1.000
_cell.angle_alpha   90.00
_cell.angle_beta   90.00
_cell.angle_gamma   90.00
#
_symmetry.space_group_name_H-M   'P 1'
#
loop_
_entity.id
_entity.type
_entity.pdbx_description
1 polymer ?
#
loop_
_entity_poly.entity_id
_entity_poly.type
_entity_poly.pdbx_seq_one_letter_code
_entity_poly.pdbx_strand_id
1 'polypeptide(L)' 'MSFDYKLLGRKIKEARESLLIEKDEIAKYLRCSVEEYEKIESGELNSIDGDTIIIISQVLEMDFR' A
#
# COMPACT_ATOMS: atom_id res chain seq x y z
N MET A 1 -13.91 5.76 15.40
CA MET A 1 -13.99 5.76 13.93
C MET A 1 -13.24 4.55 13.44
N SER A 2 -13.86 3.67 12.65
CA SER A 2 -13.16 2.54 12.03
C SER A 2 -12.36 3.07 10.86
N PHE A 3 -11.05 2.85 10.83
CA PHE A 3 -10.24 3.13 9.65
C PHE A 3 -10.65 2.14 8.54
N ASP A 4 -10.88 2.62 7.32
CA ASP A 4 -11.31 1.79 6.19
C ASP A 4 -10.10 1.30 5.41
N TYR A 5 -9.56 0.16 5.82
CA TYR A 5 -8.41 -0.48 5.17
C TYR A 5 -8.70 -0.91 3.73
N LYS A 6 -9.97 -1.17 3.37
CA LYS A 6 -10.34 -1.48 1.98
C LYS A 6 -10.23 -0.25 1.09
N LEU A 7 -10.66 0.91 1.60
CA LEU A 7 -10.49 2.17 0.87
C LEU A 7 -9.01 2.53 0.72
N LEU A 8 -8.21 2.35 1.77
CA LEU A 8 -6.77 2.57 1.70
C LEU A 8 -6.11 1.66 0.66
N GLY A 9 -6.33 0.35 0.74
CA GLY A 9 -5.76 -0.62 -0.21
C GLY A 9 -6.09 -0.30 -1.67
N ARG A 10 -7.35 0.09 -1.92
CA ARG A 10 -7.78 0.54 -3.24
C ARG A 10 -7.03 1.78 -3.73
N LYS A 11 -6.86 2.79 -2.88
CA LYS A 11 -6.10 4.01 -3.22
C LYS A 11 -4.64 3.69 -3.55
N ILE A 12 -4.02 2.83 -2.74
CA ILE A 12 -2.64 2.36 -2.94
C ILE A 12 -2.52 1.69 -4.32
N LYS A 13 -3.45 0.78 -4.64
CA LYS A 13 -3.48 0.09 -5.93
C LYS A 13 -3.65 1.06 -7.11
N GLU A 14 -4.61 1.98 -7.03
CA GLU A 14 -4.89 2.95 -8.09
C GLU A 14 -3.68 3.85 -8.36
N ALA A 15 -2.96 4.29 -7.32
CA ALA A 15 -1.76 5.09 -7.50
C ALA A 15 -0.57 4.29 -8.04
N ARG A 16 -0.36 3.06 -7.55
CA ARG A 16 0.66 2.17 -8.12
C ARG A 16 0.44 1.95 -9.62
N GLU A 17 -0.80 1.66 -10.01
CA GLU A 17 -1.16 1.47 -11.43
C GLU A 17 -0.99 2.76 -12.24
N SER A 18 -1.31 3.92 -11.67
CA SER A 18 -1.13 5.23 -12.32
C SER A 18 0.35 5.55 -12.57
N LEU A 19 1.24 5.11 -11.68
CA LEU A 19 2.69 5.27 -11.80
C LEU A 19 3.37 4.15 -12.59
N LEU A 20 2.62 3.16 -13.06
CA LEU A 20 3.13 1.96 -13.76
C LEU A 20 4.19 1.20 -12.96
N ILE A 21 4.06 1.22 -11.63
CA ILE A 21 4.97 0.53 -10.72
C ILE A 21 4.49 -0.91 -10.56
N GLU A 22 5.42 -1.88 -10.62
CA GLU A 22 5.08 -3.28 -10.40
C GLU A 22 4.96 -3.60 -8.91
N LYS A 23 4.12 -4.59 -8.57
CA LYS A 23 3.90 -4.97 -7.16
C LYS A 23 5.20 -5.45 -6.49
N ASP A 24 6.10 -6.08 -7.26
CA ASP A 24 7.37 -6.57 -6.75
C ASP A 24 8.33 -5.43 -6.37
N GLU A 25 8.27 -4.30 -7.06
CA GLU A 25 9.07 -3.12 -6.74
C GLU A 25 8.67 -2.57 -5.37
N ILE A 26 7.37 -2.37 -5.13
CA ILE A 26 6.90 -1.88 -3.83
C ILE A 26 7.15 -2.89 -2.72
N ALA A 27 6.95 -4.18 -2.98
CA ALA A 27 7.27 -5.23 -2.02
C ALA A 27 8.76 -5.22 -1.62
N LYS A 28 9.68 -4.95 -2.57
CA LYS A 28 11.12 -4.78 -2.28
C LYS A 28 11.38 -3.57 -1.39
N TYR A 29 10.74 -2.42 -1.65
CA TYR A 29 10.88 -1.22 -0.81
C TYR A 29 10.37 -1.46 0.61
N LEU A 30 9.25 -2.19 0.73
CA LEU A 30 8.64 -2.56 2.01
C LEU A 30 9.34 -3.73 2.71
N ARG A 31 10.29 -4.38 2.05
CA ARG A 31 10.95 -5.62 2.51
C ARG A 31 9.95 -6.71 2.90
N CYS A 32 8.84 -6.78 2.17
CA CYS A 32 7.81 -7.80 2.35
C CYS A 32 7.70 -8.68 1.10
N SER A 33 6.93 -9.76 1.20
CA SER A 33 6.56 -10.56 0.04
C SER A 33 5.51 -9.85 -0.82
N VAL A 34 5.46 -10.20 -2.11
CA VAL A 34 4.43 -9.68 -3.03
C VAL A 34 3.03 -10.05 -2.54
N GLU A 35 2.86 -11.21 -1.92
CA GLU A 35 1.60 -11.67 -1.33
C GLU A 35 1.17 -10.81 -0.14
N GLU A 36 2.11 -10.37 0.70
CA GLU A 36 1.82 -9.43 1.78
C GLU A 36 1.42 -8.06 1.26
N TYR A 37 2.12 -7.56 0.23
CA TYR A 37 1.74 -6.32 -0.43
C TYR A 37 0.37 -6.42 -1.12
N GLU A 38 0.04 -7.56 -1.72
CA GLU A 38 -1.28 -7.80 -2.32
C GLU A 38 -2.41 -7.76 -1.27
N LYS A 39 -2.16 -8.26 -0.06
CA LYS A 39 -3.10 -8.13 1.08
C LYS A 39 -3.29 -6.68 1.54
N ILE A 40 -2.27 -5.84 1.37
CA ILE A 40 -2.37 -4.39 1.61
C ILE A 40 -3.30 -3.77 0.58
N GLU A 41 -3.08 -4.04 -0.71
CA GLU A 41 -3.92 -3.51 -1.80
C GLU A 41 -5.38 -4.01 -1.74
N SER A 42 -5.61 -5.24 -1.29
CA SER A 42 -6.95 -5.79 -1.12
C SER A 42 -7.65 -5.28 0.16
N GLY A 43 -6.91 -4.65 1.07
CA GLY A 43 -7.41 -4.23 2.37
C GLY A 43 -7.74 -5.39 3.31
N GLU A 44 -7.17 -6.57 3.07
CA GLU A 44 -7.31 -7.75 3.94
C GLU A 44 -6.44 -7.66 5.20
N LEU A 45 -5.42 -6.80 5.19
CA LEU A 45 -4.63 -6.46 6.37
C LEU A 45 -5.43 -5.50 7.28
N ASN A 46 -6.00 -6.06 8.34
CA ASN A 46 -6.70 -5.31 9.40
C ASN A 46 -5.76 -4.45 10.27
N SER A 47 -4.45 -4.54 10.02
CA SER A 47 -3.42 -3.72 10.66
C SER A 47 -2.28 -3.51 9.67
N ILE A 48 -2.04 -2.25 9.30
CA ILE A 48 -0.85 -1.86 8.54
C ILE A 48 -0.03 -0.98 9.48
N ASP A 49 1.28 -1.26 9.56
CA ASP A 49 2.20 -0.47 10.37
C ASP A 49 2.28 0.97 9.83
N GLY A 50 2.40 1.95 10.73
CA GLY A 50 2.51 3.35 10.36
C GLY A 50 3.73 3.61 9.48
N ASP A 51 4.84 2.92 9.75
CA ASP A 51 6.07 3.01 8.95
C ASP A 51 5.85 2.51 7.51
N THR A 52 5.09 1.42 7.34
CA THR A 52 4.69 0.91 6.02
C THR A 52 3.86 1.93 5.25
N ILE A 53 2.92 2.62 5.91
CA ILE A 53 2.11 3.67 5.28
C ILE A 53 3.00 4.84 4.83
N ILE A 54 3.99 5.22 5.63
CA ILE A 54 4.93 6.29 5.28
C ILE A 54 5.81 5.90 4.09
N ILE A 55 6.26 4.66 4.00
CA ILE A 55 7.06 4.21 2.85
C ILE A 55 6.20 4.19 1.59
N ILE A 56 4.97 3.66 1.67
CA ILE A 56 4.03 3.64 0.53
C ILE A 56 3.70 5.06 0.07
N SER A 57 3.48 5.99 1.01
CA SER A 57 3.17 7.40 0.68
C SER A 57 4.32 8.07 -0.06
N GLN A 58 5.56 7.79 0.34
CA GLN A 58 6.76 8.29 -0.34
C GLN A 58 6.95 7.68 -1.73
N VAL A 59 6.78 6.36 -1.86
CA VAL A 59 6.98 5.65 -3.14
C VAL A 59 5.90 6.02 -4.16
N LEU A 60 4.65 6.19 -3.70
CA LEU A 60 3.51 6.51 -4.56
C LEU A 60 3.27 8.02 -4.70
N GLU A 61 4.13 8.87 -4.13
CA GLU A 61 3.96 10.32 -4.08
C GLU A 61 2.54 10.76 -3.63
N MET A 62 1.95 10.00 -2.72
CA MET A 62 0.58 10.17 -2.24
C MET A 62 0.54 10.64 -0.79
N ASP A 63 -0.35 11.59 -0.48
CA ASP A 63 -0.71 11.88 0.92
C ASP A 63 -1.99 11.10 1.28
N PHE A 64 -1.90 10.26 2.32
CA PHE A 64 -3.03 9.49 2.86
C PHE A 64 -3.73 10.18 4.06
N ARG A 65 -3.39 11.46 4.34
CA ARG A 65 -4.06 12.30 5.35
C ARG A 65 -5.55 12.56 5.08
#